data_AF-A0A2G5B0M1-F1
#
_entry.id   AF-A0A2G5B0M1-F1
#
_cell.length_a   1.000
_cell.length_b   1.000
_cell.length_c   1.000
_cell.angle_alpha   90.00
_cell.angle_beta   90.00
_cell.angle_gamma   90.00
#
_symmetry.space_group_name_H-M   'P 1'
#
loop_
_entity.id
_entity.type
_entity.pdbx_description
1 polymer ?
#
loop_
_entity_poly.entity_id
_entity_poly.type
_entity_poly.pdbx_seq_one_letter_code
_entity_poly.pdbx_strand_id
1 'polypeptide(L)'
;MSNIIRSAKSGSEWTVNELLAYDIVVHHQSSMEFFGFEPKSSLEYLDPHFVQNTLDAPSEDISDQSYRLLQYLDLATRANSGQESAIDDFAKEVLRVTGFEERGTLLRSRYAIPFTICGDSSRSAQSDVCLIHGNSTILLIIQEDKTAISSRDPEPQVIAEAIATFQYNNRARAQAGLVELETMTIPCITMVGTRPIFYKIPVTSALNKAVITAQYPVETTHVAKCVVAPTSRRLSEGMEVPEFRKLALQHYDAFRTVAKSLWCNLLPRENQ
;
A
#
# COMPACT_ATOMS: atom_id res chain seq x y z
N MET A 1 -17.74 17.82 -21.72
CA MET A 1 -16.69 16.95 -21.14
C MET A 1 -16.23 16.01 -22.23
N SER A 2 -14.93 15.99 -22.55
CA SER A 2 -14.37 15.04 -23.51
C SER A 2 -14.63 13.62 -23.02
N ASN A 3 -15.24 12.77 -23.85
CA ASN A 3 -15.50 11.37 -23.50
C ASN A 3 -14.17 10.60 -23.44
N ILE A 4 -13.53 10.58 -22.27
CA ILE A 4 -12.41 9.68 -22.01
C ILE A 4 -12.92 8.26 -22.17
N ILE A 5 -12.30 7.50 -23.07
CA ILE A 5 -12.70 6.13 -23.38
C ILE A 5 -12.35 5.23 -22.18
N ARG A 6 -13.34 4.51 -21.68
CA ARG A 6 -13.15 3.44 -20.69
C ARG A 6 -13.02 2.12 -21.44
N SER A 7 -11.90 1.43 -21.23
CA SER A 7 -11.64 0.11 -21.78
C SER A 7 -11.19 -0.83 -20.66
N ALA A 8 -11.40 -2.13 -20.83
CA ALA A 8 -10.87 -3.12 -19.92
C ALA A 8 -9.34 -3.06 -19.92
N LYS A 9 -8.75 -2.81 -18.75
CA LYS A 9 -7.30 -2.73 -18.52
C LYS A 9 -6.98 -3.42 -17.20
N SER A 10 -5.90 -4.18 -17.18
CA SER A 10 -5.36 -4.72 -15.93
C SER A 10 -4.88 -3.59 -15.02
N GLY A 11 -4.82 -3.82 -13.71
CA GLY A 11 -4.44 -2.78 -12.74
C GLY A 11 -3.07 -2.16 -13.02
N SER A 12 -2.12 -2.98 -13.48
CA SER A 12 -0.77 -2.54 -13.88
C SER A 12 -0.73 -1.66 -15.14
N GLU A 13 -1.84 -1.57 -15.87
CA GLU A 13 -2.00 -0.73 -17.07
C GLU A 13 -2.77 0.56 -16.78
N TRP A 14 -3.24 0.76 -15.54
CA TRP A 14 -3.91 1.99 -15.14
C TRP A 14 -2.94 3.16 -15.11
N THR A 15 -3.43 4.29 -15.59
CA THR A 15 -2.74 5.57 -15.65
C THR A 15 -3.66 6.66 -15.11
N VAL A 16 -3.19 7.91 -15.09
CA VAL A 16 -4.01 9.08 -14.73
C VAL A 16 -5.28 9.17 -15.58
N ASN A 17 -5.29 8.65 -16.81
CA ASN A 17 -6.49 8.62 -17.65
C ASN A 17 -7.63 7.81 -17.02
N GLU A 18 -7.32 6.69 -16.36
CA GLU A 18 -8.31 5.88 -15.67
C GLU A 18 -8.86 6.60 -14.43
N LEU A 19 -8.00 7.30 -13.69
CA LEU A 19 -8.43 8.13 -12.56
C LEU A 19 -9.40 9.23 -13.02
N LEU A 20 -9.07 9.93 -14.11
CA LEU A 20 -9.95 10.93 -14.71
C LEU A 20 -11.26 10.32 -15.26
N ALA A 21 -11.18 9.14 -15.86
CA ALA A 21 -12.35 8.45 -16.41
C ALA A 21 -13.33 7.99 -15.32
N TYR A 22 -12.84 7.70 -14.11
CA TYR A 22 -13.66 7.29 -12.97
C TYR A 22 -13.77 8.37 -11.89
N ASP A 23 -13.51 9.63 -12.23
CA ASP A 23 -13.64 10.79 -11.34
C ASP A 23 -12.98 10.58 -9.96
N ILE A 24 -11.77 10.03 -9.97
CA ILE A 24 -10.98 9.77 -8.78
C ILE A 24 -9.97 10.91 -8.61
N VAL A 25 -10.02 11.57 -7.46
CA VAL A 25 -9.14 12.68 -7.11
C VAL A 25 -8.32 12.32 -5.89
N VAL A 26 -7.00 12.45 -6.01
CA VAL A 26 -6.06 12.21 -4.91
C VAL A 26 -5.73 13.50 -4.20
N HIS A 27 -5.93 13.52 -2.89
CA HIS A 27 -5.67 14.66 -2.02
C HIS A 27 -4.48 14.37 -1.12
N HIS A 28 -3.48 15.23 -1.19
CA HIS A 28 -2.38 15.21 -0.23
C HIS A 28 -2.87 15.74 1.13
N GLN A 29 -2.66 14.96 2.18
CA GLN A 29 -2.97 15.31 3.56
C GLN A 29 -1.67 15.42 4.36
N SER A 30 -1.66 16.34 5.34
CA SER A 30 -0.62 16.32 6.37
C SER A 30 -0.70 15.04 7.20
N SER A 31 0.39 14.65 7.87
CA SER A 31 0.38 13.49 8.75
C SER A 31 -0.72 13.58 9.83
N MET A 32 -0.93 14.77 10.41
CA MET A 32 -2.00 15.03 11.37
C MET A 32 -3.40 14.76 10.77
N GLU A 33 -3.71 15.28 9.59
CA GLU A 33 -5.02 15.07 8.94
C GLU A 33 -5.21 13.62 8.51
N PHE A 34 -4.14 12.99 8.04
CA PHE A 34 -4.19 11.63 7.52
C PHE A 34 -4.33 10.58 8.62
N PHE A 35 -3.54 10.66 9.68
CA PHE A 35 -3.58 9.71 10.78
C PHE A 35 -4.59 10.09 11.87
N GLY A 36 -4.99 11.36 11.96
CA GLY A 36 -5.75 11.93 13.07
C GLY A 36 -4.87 12.28 14.28
N PHE A 37 -3.56 12.11 14.17
CA PHE A 37 -2.56 12.40 15.19
C PHE A 37 -1.17 12.56 14.55
N GLU A 38 -0.23 13.17 15.28
CA GLU A 38 1.16 13.27 14.84
C GLU A 38 1.88 11.92 14.98
N PRO A 39 2.53 11.39 13.93
CA PRO A 39 3.31 10.15 14.00
C PRO A 39 4.60 10.38 14.79
N LYS A 40 4.50 10.31 16.12
CA LYS A 40 5.60 10.48 17.08
C LYS A 40 5.75 9.27 18.00
N SER A 41 5.27 8.10 17.56
CA SER A 41 5.37 6.85 18.31
C SER A 41 6.82 6.57 18.73
N SER A 42 6.98 6.05 19.95
CA SER A 42 8.25 5.52 20.39
C SER A 42 8.56 4.25 19.59
N LEU A 43 9.79 4.12 19.12
CA LEU A 43 10.28 2.96 18.38
C LEU A 43 11.07 2.01 19.30
N GLU A 44 10.83 2.04 20.61
CA GLU A 44 11.55 1.22 21.61
C GLU A 44 11.41 -0.29 21.42
N TYR A 45 10.36 -0.72 20.71
CA TYR A 45 10.17 -2.14 20.35
C TYR A 45 11.06 -2.58 19.19
N LEU A 46 11.65 -1.63 18.44
CA LEU A 46 12.64 -1.90 17.41
C LEU A 46 14.05 -1.80 18.00
N ASP A 47 14.97 -2.59 17.46
CA ASP A 47 16.38 -2.49 17.80
C ASP A 47 16.92 -1.10 17.46
N PRO A 48 17.47 -0.35 18.42
CA PRO A 48 18.03 0.97 18.19
C PRO A 48 19.10 0.99 17.08
N HIS A 49 19.86 -0.10 16.92
CA HIS A 49 20.89 -0.19 15.88
C HIS A 49 20.29 -0.18 14.48
N PHE A 50 19.13 -0.80 14.25
CA PHE A 50 18.46 -0.70 12.96
C PHE A 50 17.98 0.74 12.69
N VAL A 51 17.48 1.43 13.71
CA VAL A 51 16.95 2.78 13.54
C VAL A 51 18.07 3.81 13.30
N GLN A 52 19.22 3.64 13.97
CA GLN A 52 20.26 4.67 14.06
C GLN A 52 21.50 4.41 13.19
N ASN A 53 21.84 3.15 12.88
CA ASN A 53 23.06 2.86 12.13
C ASN A 53 22.95 3.28 10.67
N THR A 54 24.06 3.79 10.15
CA THR A 54 24.26 3.96 8.70
C THR A 54 24.52 2.59 8.05
N LEU A 55 24.33 2.50 6.73
CA LEU A 55 24.55 1.26 5.99
C LEU A 55 26.04 0.87 5.88
N ASP A 56 26.94 1.86 5.87
CA ASP A 56 28.38 1.64 5.63
C ASP A 56 29.17 1.21 6.88
N ALA A 57 28.60 1.38 8.08
CA ALA A 57 29.28 1.10 9.33
C ALA A 57 28.29 0.59 10.41
N PRO A 58 27.70 -0.61 10.24
CA PRO A 58 26.87 -1.21 11.28
C PRO A 58 27.72 -1.53 12.52
N SER A 59 27.14 -1.30 13.71
CA SER A 59 27.74 -1.70 15.00
C SER A 59 28.03 -3.19 15.06
N GLU A 60 29.13 -3.61 15.71
CA GLU A 60 29.45 -5.02 15.97
C GLU A 60 28.44 -5.69 16.93
N ASP A 61 27.77 -4.90 17.77
CA ASP A 61 26.79 -5.38 18.76
C ASP A 61 25.35 -5.49 18.21
N ILE A 62 25.17 -5.35 16.90
CA ILE A 62 23.85 -5.45 16.26
C ILE A 62 23.33 -6.89 16.31
N SER A 63 22.03 -7.06 16.57
CA SER A 63 21.41 -8.39 16.49
C SER A 63 21.37 -8.91 15.05
N ASP A 64 21.44 -10.23 14.86
CA ASP A 64 21.35 -10.87 13.54
C ASP A 64 20.10 -10.45 12.75
N GLN A 65 18.98 -10.24 13.45
CA GLN A 65 17.72 -9.79 12.84
C GLN A 65 17.84 -8.37 12.30
N SER A 66 18.37 -7.45 13.10
CA SER A 66 18.57 -6.06 12.69
C SER A 66 19.63 -5.93 11.60
N TYR A 67 20.69 -6.71 11.68
CA TYR A 67 21.70 -6.79 10.62
C TYR A 67 21.08 -7.26 9.31
N ARG A 68 20.27 -8.32 9.33
CA ARG A 68 19.55 -8.80 8.14
C ARG A 68 18.62 -7.73 7.56
N LEU A 69 17.91 -7.00 8.41
CA LEU A 69 17.04 -5.91 7.96
C LEU A 69 17.83 -4.76 7.32
N LEU A 70 18.99 -4.40 7.87
CA LEU A 70 19.91 -3.44 7.24
C LEU A 70 20.43 -3.95 5.89
N GLN A 71 20.70 -5.25 5.74
CA GLN A 71 21.11 -5.85 4.47
C GLN A 71 20.00 -5.76 3.41
N TYR A 72 18.75 -6.04 3.77
CA TYR A 72 17.61 -5.84 2.85
C TYR A 72 17.47 -4.38 2.44
N LEU A 73 17.64 -3.45 3.38
CA LEU A 73 17.63 -2.03 3.09
C LEU A 73 18.79 -1.61 2.17
N ASP A 74 20.00 -2.11 2.38
CA ASP A 74 21.15 -1.82 1.52
C ASP A 74 20.92 -2.32 0.09
N LEU A 75 20.41 -3.54 -0.06
CA LEU A 75 20.03 -4.10 -1.36
C LEU A 75 18.94 -3.26 -2.05
N ALA A 76 17.90 -2.84 -1.33
CA ALA A 76 16.83 -2.01 -1.87
C ALA A 76 17.32 -0.61 -2.26
N THR A 77 18.25 -0.04 -1.48
CA THR A 77 18.84 1.29 -1.76
C THR A 77 19.67 1.29 -3.04
N ARG A 78 20.35 0.17 -3.32
CA ARG A 78 21.21 -0.01 -4.50
C ARG A 78 20.50 -0.73 -5.65
N ALA A 79 19.19 -0.97 -5.54
CA ALA A 79 18.43 -1.72 -6.51
C ALA A 79 18.47 -1.02 -7.87
N ASN A 80 18.90 -1.75 -8.90
CA ASN A 80 18.87 -1.29 -10.27
C ASN A 80 17.63 -1.83 -11.00
N SER A 81 17.47 -1.36 -12.24
CA SER A 81 16.62 -1.99 -13.25
C SER A 81 16.64 -3.53 -13.18
N GLY A 82 15.47 -4.14 -13.00
CA GLY A 82 15.33 -5.60 -12.94
C GLY A 82 15.64 -6.24 -11.58
N GLN A 83 15.97 -5.44 -10.56
CA GLN A 83 16.14 -5.87 -9.17
C GLN A 83 15.01 -5.39 -8.25
N GLU A 84 13.83 -5.15 -8.83
CA GLU A 84 12.58 -4.75 -8.17
C GLU A 84 12.26 -5.60 -6.92
N SER A 85 12.56 -6.91 -6.97
CA SER A 85 12.37 -7.81 -5.84
C SER A 85 13.10 -7.39 -4.55
N ALA A 86 14.18 -6.60 -4.65
CA ALA A 86 14.88 -6.09 -3.47
C ALA A 86 14.02 -5.11 -2.66
N ILE A 87 13.22 -4.28 -3.35
CA ILE A 87 12.30 -3.34 -2.69
C ILE A 87 11.11 -4.11 -2.10
N ASP A 88 10.58 -5.12 -2.80
CA ASP A 88 9.53 -6.01 -2.29
C ASP A 88 9.97 -6.73 -1.00
N ASP A 89 11.17 -7.29 -1.00
CA ASP A 89 11.72 -8.02 0.13
C ASP A 89 11.94 -7.09 1.32
N PHE A 90 12.50 -5.90 1.09
CA PHE A 90 12.64 -4.89 2.12
C PHE A 90 11.27 -4.44 2.68
N ALA A 91 10.30 -4.15 1.82
CA ALA A 91 8.96 -3.73 2.23
C ALA A 91 8.28 -4.79 3.11
N LYS A 92 8.42 -6.07 2.78
CA LYS A 92 7.92 -7.18 3.62
C LYS A 92 8.56 -7.21 5.00
N GLU A 93 9.87 -7.10 5.06
CA GLU A 93 10.58 -7.15 6.33
C GLU A 93 10.25 -5.93 7.21
N VAL A 94 10.08 -4.74 6.60
CA VAL A 94 9.58 -3.56 7.33
C VAL A 94 8.19 -3.80 7.90
N LEU A 95 7.26 -4.35 7.12
CA LEU A 95 5.90 -4.67 7.60
C LEU A 95 5.91 -5.70 8.74
N ARG A 96 6.83 -6.67 8.70
CA ARG A 96 7.00 -7.66 9.77
C ARG A 96 7.50 -7.01 11.06
N VAL A 97 8.60 -6.25 11.00
CA VAL A 97 9.16 -5.65 12.21
C VAL A 97 8.28 -4.53 12.77
N THR A 98 7.51 -3.85 11.92
CA THR A 98 6.50 -2.87 12.36
C THR A 98 5.18 -3.55 12.77
N GLY A 99 5.11 -4.88 12.76
CA GLY A 99 4.02 -5.67 13.34
C GLY A 99 2.68 -5.56 12.59
N PHE A 100 2.70 -5.45 11.27
CA PHE A 100 1.50 -5.66 10.44
C PHE A 100 1.15 -7.14 10.31
N GLU A 101 2.16 -8.00 10.20
CA GLU A 101 1.99 -9.46 10.21
C GLU A 101 1.90 -9.96 11.65
N GLU A 102 0.75 -10.51 12.00
CA GLU A 102 0.40 -10.99 13.33
C GLU A 102 -0.27 -12.37 13.20
N ARG A 103 -0.63 -12.97 14.34
CA ARG A 103 -1.36 -14.23 14.31
C ARG A 103 -2.69 -14.05 13.56
N GLY A 104 -2.90 -14.86 12.52
CA GLY A 104 -4.12 -14.82 11.69
C GLY A 104 -3.98 -13.94 10.45
N THR A 105 -2.89 -13.19 10.31
CA THR A 105 -2.54 -12.48 9.08
C THR A 105 -1.26 -13.05 8.45
N LEU A 106 -1.13 -12.88 7.14
CA LEU A 106 0.00 -13.37 6.36
C LEU A 106 0.35 -12.39 5.25
N LEU A 107 1.62 -12.05 5.12
CA LEU A 107 2.17 -11.29 4.01
C LEU A 107 2.40 -12.21 2.81
N ARG A 108 1.87 -11.80 1.66
CA ARG A 108 1.96 -12.49 0.38
C ARG A 108 2.67 -11.59 -0.62
N SER A 109 3.60 -12.16 -1.39
CA SER A 109 4.21 -11.48 -2.53
C SER A 109 3.47 -11.77 -3.83
N ARG A 110 3.51 -10.81 -4.77
CA ARG A 110 3.05 -10.93 -6.17
C ARG A 110 1.66 -11.58 -6.26
N TYR A 111 0.72 -11.06 -5.45
CA TYR A 111 -0.60 -11.65 -5.30
C TYR A 111 -1.54 -11.16 -6.41
N ALA A 112 -1.92 -12.05 -7.32
CA ALA A 112 -2.86 -11.74 -8.39
C ALA A 112 -4.30 -11.64 -7.84
N ILE A 113 -4.93 -10.50 -8.07
CA ILE A 113 -6.30 -10.18 -7.64
C ILE A 113 -7.18 -10.12 -8.90
N PRO A 114 -8.18 -11.01 -9.04
CA PRO A 114 -9.14 -10.92 -10.13
C PRO A 114 -9.80 -9.54 -10.19
N PHE A 115 -9.87 -8.95 -11.37
CA PHE A 115 -10.39 -7.60 -11.53
C PHE A 115 -11.39 -7.55 -12.68
N THR A 116 -12.65 -7.29 -12.37
CA THR A 116 -13.69 -7.08 -13.38
C THR A 116 -13.80 -5.60 -13.73
N ILE A 117 -13.66 -5.28 -15.00
CA ILE A 117 -13.69 -3.90 -15.51
C ILE A 117 -14.27 -3.88 -16.92
N CYS A 118 -15.15 -2.92 -17.21
CA CYS A 118 -15.82 -2.77 -18.50
C CYS A 118 -16.47 -4.08 -19.03
N GLY A 119 -17.06 -4.88 -18.13
CA GLY A 119 -17.69 -6.17 -18.42
C GLY A 119 -16.72 -7.33 -18.64
N ASP A 120 -15.41 -7.07 -18.67
CA ASP A 120 -14.38 -8.09 -18.81
C ASP A 120 -13.88 -8.54 -17.43
N SER A 121 -14.08 -9.82 -17.12
CA SER A 121 -13.60 -10.47 -15.89
C SER A 121 -12.29 -11.24 -16.08
N SER A 122 -11.64 -11.13 -17.25
CA SER A 122 -10.33 -11.72 -17.54
C SER A 122 -9.14 -10.85 -17.14
N ARG A 123 -9.40 -9.61 -16.69
CA ARG A 123 -8.35 -8.71 -16.19
C ARG A 123 -7.96 -9.06 -14.76
N SER A 124 -6.80 -8.57 -14.36
CA SER A 124 -6.30 -8.71 -12.99
C SER A 124 -5.60 -7.43 -12.54
N ALA A 125 -5.57 -7.25 -11.23
CA ALA A 125 -4.56 -6.43 -10.57
C ALA A 125 -3.54 -7.37 -9.93
N GLN A 126 -2.33 -6.90 -9.63
CA GLN A 126 -1.32 -7.72 -8.98
C GLN A 126 -0.54 -6.87 -8.00
N SER A 127 -0.81 -7.04 -6.72
CA SER A 127 -0.07 -6.36 -5.68
C SER A 127 1.29 -7.01 -5.49
N ASP A 128 2.32 -6.19 -5.37
CA ASP A 128 3.68 -6.68 -5.12
C ASP A 128 3.81 -7.31 -3.73
N VAL A 129 3.18 -6.72 -2.72
CA VAL A 129 3.03 -7.31 -1.37
C VAL A 129 1.65 -7.00 -0.83
N CYS A 130 0.93 -7.99 -0.30
CA CYS A 130 -0.33 -7.75 0.40
C CYS A 130 -0.41 -8.47 1.74
N LEU A 131 -1.16 -7.91 2.69
CA LEU A 131 -1.51 -8.57 3.95
C LEU A 131 -2.87 -9.23 3.79
N ILE A 132 -2.95 -10.52 4.08
CA ILE A 132 -4.19 -11.30 4.01
C ILE A 132 -4.56 -11.78 5.41
N HIS A 133 -5.84 -11.71 5.77
CA HIS A 133 -6.40 -12.36 6.95
C HIS A 133 -7.07 -13.68 6.58
N GLY A 134 -6.72 -14.75 7.30
CA GLY A 134 -7.08 -16.11 6.94
C GLY A 134 -6.60 -16.42 5.51
N ASN A 135 -7.52 -16.89 4.66
CA ASN A 135 -7.21 -17.29 3.29
C ASN A 135 -7.93 -16.48 2.20
N SER A 136 -8.69 -15.45 2.57
CA SER A 136 -9.67 -14.87 1.63
C SER A 136 -9.98 -13.37 1.81
N THR A 137 -9.37 -12.68 2.77
CA THR A 137 -9.60 -11.24 2.96
C THR A 137 -8.30 -10.48 2.87
N ILE A 138 -8.17 -9.62 1.86
CA ILE A 138 -7.02 -8.74 1.72
C ILE A 138 -7.25 -7.49 2.58
N LEU A 139 -6.29 -7.19 3.45
CA LEU A 139 -6.37 -6.12 4.44
C LEU A 139 -5.52 -4.90 4.10
N LEU A 140 -4.41 -5.09 3.39
CA LEU A 140 -3.45 -4.05 3.03
C LEU A 140 -2.80 -4.41 1.70
N ILE A 141 -2.63 -3.40 0.85
CA ILE A 141 -1.93 -3.50 -0.43
C ILE A 141 -0.64 -2.70 -0.36
N ILE A 142 0.44 -3.24 -0.90
CA ILE A 142 1.68 -2.54 -1.13
C ILE A 142 2.06 -2.72 -2.60
N GLN A 143 2.38 -1.60 -3.23
CA GLN A 143 2.75 -1.53 -4.63
C GLN A 143 4.11 -0.85 -4.78
N GLU A 144 5.08 -1.54 -5.36
CA GLU A 144 6.36 -0.94 -5.68
C GLU A 144 6.19 0.01 -6.86
N ASP A 145 6.89 1.13 -6.78
CA ASP A 145 7.09 1.99 -7.92
C ASP A 145 8.20 1.45 -8.83
N LYS A 146 7.81 1.03 -10.04
CA LYS A 146 8.73 0.52 -11.07
C LYS A 146 9.48 1.66 -11.79
N THR A 147 9.51 2.86 -11.23
CA THR A 147 10.02 4.09 -11.87
C THR A 147 11.53 4.25 -11.93
N ALA A 148 12.34 3.31 -11.45
CA ALA A 148 13.76 3.30 -11.82
C ALA A 148 13.97 3.29 -13.36
N ILE A 149 12.93 2.94 -14.16
CA ILE A 149 12.99 2.93 -15.63
C ILE A 149 11.70 3.41 -16.33
N SER A 150 10.50 3.24 -15.75
CA SER A 150 9.25 3.62 -16.44
C SER A 150 8.64 4.88 -15.83
N SER A 151 8.21 5.85 -16.64
CA SER A 151 7.57 7.09 -16.17
C SER A 151 6.14 6.90 -15.60
N ARG A 152 5.81 5.71 -15.10
CA ARG A 152 4.46 5.38 -14.64
C ARG A 152 4.38 5.59 -13.14
N ASP A 153 3.70 6.65 -12.77
CA ASP A 153 3.19 6.89 -11.43
C ASP A 153 2.55 5.60 -10.85
N PRO A 154 2.96 5.13 -9.65
CA PRO A 154 2.37 3.95 -9.02
C PRO A 154 0.95 4.23 -8.49
N GLU A 155 0.55 5.50 -8.38
CA GLU A 155 -0.71 5.93 -7.79
C GLU A 155 -1.95 5.38 -8.53
N PRO A 156 -2.07 5.45 -9.87
CA PRO A 156 -3.17 4.80 -10.58
C PRO A 156 -3.23 3.28 -10.38
N GLN A 157 -2.07 2.61 -10.29
CA GLN A 157 -2.00 1.16 -10.15
C GLN A 157 -2.50 0.73 -8.77
N VAL A 158 -2.03 1.38 -7.69
CA VAL A 158 -2.46 1.05 -6.33
C VAL A 158 -3.96 1.34 -6.09
N ILE A 159 -4.52 2.35 -6.77
CA ILE A 159 -5.96 2.63 -6.76
C ILE A 159 -6.73 1.52 -7.49
N ALA A 160 -6.25 1.04 -8.63
CA ALA A 160 -6.85 -0.09 -9.32
C ALA A 160 -6.84 -1.37 -8.46
N GLU A 161 -5.74 -1.62 -7.76
CA GLU A 161 -5.60 -2.74 -6.82
C GLU A 161 -6.55 -2.64 -5.63
N ALA A 162 -6.80 -1.44 -5.10
CA ALA A 162 -7.80 -1.24 -4.06
C ALA A 162 -9.22 -1.55 -4.56
N ILE A 163 -9.57 -1.16 -5.80
CA ILE A 163 -10.87 -1.47 -6.39
C ILE A 163 -11.00 -2.98 -6.64
N ALA A 164 -9.96 -3.63 -7.17
CA ALA A 164 -9.92 -5.08 -7.31
C ALA A 164 -10.03 -5.80 -5.95
N THR A 165 -9.39 -5.25 -4.91
CA THR A 165 -9.48 -5.74 -3.53
C THR A 165 -10.91 -5.65 -2.99
N PHE A 166 -11.62 -4.54 -3.23
CA PHE A 166 -13.03 -4.42 -2.87
C PHE A 166 -13.88 -5.51 -3.53
N GLN A 167 -13.70 -5.74 -4.84
CA GLN A 167 -14.40 -6.81 -5.57
C GLN A 167 -14.09 -8.20 -5.00
N TYR A 168 -12.81 -8.47 -4.75
CA TYR A 168 -12.33 -9.74 -4.22
C TYR A 168 -12.89 -10.01 -2.81
N ASN A 169 -12.77 -9.04 -1.91
CA ASN A 169 -13.24 -9.15 -0.54
C ASN A 169 -14.77 -9.33 -0.48
N ASN A 170 -15.55 -8.56 -1.27
CA ASN A 170 -16.99 -8.75 -1.31
C ASN A 170 -17.39 -10.11 -1.89
N ARG A 171 -16.70 -10.61 -2.91
CA ARG A 171 -16.93 -11.97 -3.41
C ARG A 171 -16.65 -13.03 -2.34
N ALA A 172 -15.54 -12.90 -1.60
CA ALA A 172 -15.20 -13.81 -0.51
C ALA A 172 -16.26 -13.77 0.60
N ARG A 173 -16.78 -12.58 0.93
CA ARG A 173 -17.88 -12.41 1.89
C ARG A 173 -19.16 -13.09 1.41
N ALA A 174 -19.58 -12.86 0.17
CA ALA A 174 -20.77 -13.49 -0.40
C ALA A 174 -20.67 -15.02 -0.41
N GLN A 175 -19.49 -15.56 -0.76
CA GLN A 175 -19.23 -17.01 -0.71
C GLN A 175 -19.29 -17.58 0.71
N ALA A 176 -18.97 -16.77 1.72
CA ALA A 176 -19.11 -17.13 3.13
C ALA A 176 -20.53 -16.86 3.68
N GLY A 177 -21.49 -16.45 2.86
CA GLY A 177 -22.86 -16.11 3.28
C GLY A 177 -22.98 -14.79 4.05
N LEU A 178 -21.94 -13.95 4.01
CA LEU A 178 -21.93 -12.63 4.64
C LEU A 178 -22.46 -11.57 3.67
N VAL A 179 -23.09 -10.53 4.22
CA VAL A 179 -23.56 -9.37 3.44
C VAL A 179 -22.35 -8.64 2.85
N GLU A 180 -22.41 -8.34 1.55
CA GLU A 180 -21.43 -7.49 0.87
C GLU A 180 -21.41 -6.09 1.48
N LEU A 181 -20.23 -5.48 1.60
CA LEU A 181 -20.10 -4.12 2.09
C LEU A 181 -20.30 -3.13 0.94
N GLU A 182 -21.13 -2.12 1.21
CA GLU A 182 -21.36 -1.00 0.29
C GLU A 182 -20.13 -0.08 0.17
N THR A 183 -19.27 -0.09 1.18
CA THR A 183 -18.04 0.74 1.21
C THR A 183 -16.93 0.01 1.95
N MET A 184 -15.69 0.15 1.44
CA MET A 184 -14.48 -0.25 2.14
C MET A 184 -13.41 0.81 1.92
N THR A 185 -12.73 1.23 2.97
CA THR A 185 -11.48 1.99 2.81
C THR A 185 -10.31 1.01 2.85
N ILE A 186 -9.67 0.80 1.70
CA ILE A 186 -8.51 -0.08 1.60
C ILE A 186 -7.26 0.74 1.94
N PRO A 187 -6.51 0.39 2.99
CA PRO A 187 -5.22 1.00 3.25
C PRO A 187 -4.22 0.48 2.22
N CYS A 188 -3.43 1.38 1.64
CA CYS A 188 -2.38 1.01 0.70
C CYS A 188 -1.07 1.74 0.99
N ILE A 189 0.05 1.16 0.56
CA ILE A 189 1.37 1.78 0.60
C ILE A 189 1.97 1.70 -0.80
N THR A 190 2.58 2.77 -1.30
CA THR A 190 3.49 2.66 -2.45
C THR A 190 4.93 2.87 -2.01
N MET A 191 5.87 2.15 -2.62
CA MET A 191 7.30 2.29 -2.35
C MET A 191 8.01 2.94 -3.53
N VAL A 192 8.54 4.15 -3.36
CA VAL A 192 9.41 4.79 -4.36
C VAL A 192 10.86 4.63 -3.89
N GLY A 193 11.56 3.62 -4.43
CA GLY A 193 12.78 3.11 -3.82
C GLY A 193 12.47 2.64 -2.39
N THR A 194 13.20 3.16 -1.41
CA THR A 194 12.97 2.85 0.02
C THR A 194 11.99 3.82 0.70
N ARG A 195 11.34 4.74 -0.05
CA ARG A 195 10.43 5.75 0.50
C ARG A 195 8.97 5.29 0.48
N PRO A 196 8.31 5.14 1.63
CA PRO A 196 6.88 4.82 1.66
C PRO A 196 6.00 6.04 1.42
N ILE A 197 4.88 5.83 0.75
CA ILE A 197 3.76 6.75 0.64
C ILE A 197 2.49 6.01 1.04
N PHE A 198 1.67 6.61 1.91
CA PHE A 198 0.52 5.96 2.50
C PHE A 198 -0.78 6.47 1.89
N TYR A 199 -1.73 5.57 1.65
CA TYR A 199 -3.02 5.89 1.06
C TYR A 199 -4.17 5.30 1.88
N LYS A 200 -5.28 6.04 1.92
CA LYS A 200 -6.60 5.52 2.29
C LYS A 200 -7.49 5.64 1.07
N ILE A 201 -7.90 4.51 0.51
CA ILE A 201 -8.64 4.46 -0.75
C ILE A 201 -10.08 3.99 -0.46
N PRO A 202 -11.04 4.92 -0.29
CA PRO A 202 -12.44 4.55 -0.15
C PRO A 202 -12.98 4.03 -1.49
N VAL A 203 -13.43 2.79 -1.50
CA VAL A 203 -14.11 2.17 -2.64
C VAL A 203 -15.55 1.90 -2.25
N THR A 204 -16.48 2.46 -3.03
CA THR A 204 -17.93 2.25 -2.84
C THR A 204 -18.46 1.28 -3.88
N SER A 205 -19.63 0.69 -3.61
CA SER A 205 -20.37 -0.11 -4.58
C SER A 205 -20.71 0.68 -5.84
N ALA A 206 -20.96 2.00 -5.72
CA ALA A 206 -21.20 2.90 -6.84
C ALA A 206 -19.97 3.05 -7.75
N LEU A 207 -18.78 3.32 -7.16
CA LEU A 207 -17.52 3.36 -7.92
C LEU A 207 -17.24 2.00 -8.57
N ASN A 208 -17.35 0.92 -7.80
CA ASN A 208 -17.13 -0.44 -8.30
C ASN A 208 -18.06 -0.77 -9.47
N LYS A 209 -19.34 -0.42 -9.36
CA LYS A 209 -20.32 -0.61 -10.43
C LYS A 209 -19.95 0.19 -11.67
N ALA A 210 -19.55 1.46 -11.52
CA ALA A 210 -19.11 2.29 -12.63
C ALA A 210 -17.89 1.68 -13.35
N VAL A 211 -16.92 1.14 -12.61
CA VAL A 211 -15.75 0.43 -13.15
C VAL A 211 -16.16 -0.84 -13.90
N ILE A 212 -17.04 -1.66 -13.32
CA ILE A 212 -17.53 -2.89 -13.95
C ILE A 212 -18.32 -2.57 -15.23
N THR A 213 -19.17 -1.54 -15.24
CA THR A 213 -20.09 -1.25 -16.36
C THR A 213 -19.54 -0.24 -17.36
N ALA A 214 -18.30 0.22 -17.19
CA ALA A 214 -17.70 1.29 -18.00
C ALA A 214 -18.51 2.60 -17.99
N GLN A 215 -19.19 2.90 -16.88
CA GLN A 215 -19.99 4.11 -16.72
C GLN A 215 -19.18 5.23 -16.04
N TYR A 216 -19.57 6.48 -16.29
CA TYR A 216 -19.06 7.61 -15.50
C TYR A 216 -19.72 7.55 -14.11
N PRO A 217 -18.95 7.60 -13.00
CA PRO A 217 -19.52 7.55 -11.67
C PRO A 217 -20.28 8.83 -11.35
N VAL A 218 -21.32 8.71 -10.51
CA VAL A 218 -22.15 9.87 -10.12
C VAL A 218 -21.43 10.76 -9.10
N GLU A 219 -20.59 10.15 -8.26
CA GLU A 219 -19.88 10.81 -7.17
C GLU A 219 -18.37 10.72 -7.38
N THR A 220 -17.68 11.83 -7.10
CA THR A 220 -16.23 11.88 -7.09
C THR A 220 -15.69 11.03 -5.96
N THR A 221 -14.69 10.19 -6.25
CA THR A 221 -13.98 9.42 -5.23
C THR A 221 -12.77 10.21 -4.75
N HIS A 222 -12.71 10.49 -3.45
CA HIS A 222 -11.60 11.21 -2.83
C HIS A 222 -10.63 10.25 -2.14
N VAL A 223 -9.44 10.11 -2.70
CA VAL A 223 -8.36 9.31 -2.13
C VAL A 223 -7.48 10.20 -1.26
N ALA A 224 -7.16 9.75 -0.05
CA ALA A 224 -6.20 10.45 0.81
C ALA A 224 -4.79 9.88 0.61
N LYS A 225 -3.79 10.77 0.50
CA LYS A 225 -2.37 10.46 0.34
C LYS A 225 -1.56 11.17 1.42
N CYS A 226 -0.63 10.46 2.06
CA CYS A 226 0.32 11.03 3.01
C CYS A 226 1.74 10.62 2.64
N VAL A 227 2.62 11.61 2.47
CA VAL A 227 4.04 11.42 2.16
C VAL A 227 4.86 11.70 3.41
N VAL A 228 5.89 10.88 3.66
CA VAL A 228 6.86 11.17 4.73
C VAL A 228 7.69 12.39 4.32
N ALA A 229 7.58 13.47 5.08
CA ALA A 229 8.32 14.69 4.81
C ALA A 229 9.84 14.43 4.84
N PRO A 230 10.59 14.84 3.80
CA PRO A 230 12.04 14.68 3.79
C PRO A 230 12.69 15.60 4.83
N THR A 231 13.65 15.07 5.58
CA THR A 231 14.45 15.87 6.53
C THR A 231 15.59 16.61 5.82
N SER A 232 16.07 16.08 4.69
CA SER A 232 17.16 16.66 3.89
C SER A 232 16.62 17.40 2.66
N ARG A 233 17.46 18.27 2.07
CA ARG A 233 17.13 18.96 0.82
C ARG A 233 17.16 18.03 -0.40
N ARG A 234 17.67 16.80 -0.27
CA ARG A 234 17.75 15.83 -1.36
C ARG A 234 16.47 15.01 -1.38
N LEU A 235 15.62 15.32 -2.36
CA LEU A 235 14.32 14.67 -2.54
C LEU A 235 14.42 13.17 -2.84
N SER A 236 15.60 12.66 -3.21
CA SER A 236 15.85 11.26 -3.58
C SER A 236 16.29 10.36 -2.42
N GLU A 237 16.64 10.91 -1.25
CA GLU A 237 17.13 10.09 -0.12
C GLU A 237 15.97 9.38 0.59
N GLY A 238 16.08 8.08 0.85
CA GLY A 238 15.07 7.27 1.53
C GLY A 238 15.53 6.72 2.87
N MET A 239 15.09 5.50 3.19
CA MET A 239 15.35 4.87 4.49
C MET A 239 16.83 4.50 4.71
N GLU A 240 17.71 4.62 3.71
CA GLU A 240 19.16 4.53 3.90
C GLU A 240 19.69 5.62 4.85
N VAL A 241 19.02 6.77 4.92
CA VAL A 241 19.32 7.86 5.85
C VAL A 241 18.62 7.60 7.19
N PRO A 242 19.37 7.42 8.32
CA PRO A 242 18.78 7.08 9.62
C PRO A 242 17.68 8.04 10.10
N GLU A 243 17.85 9.35 9.87
CA GLU A 243 16.86 10.36 10.26
C GLU A 243 15.54 10.18 9.50
N PHE A 244 15.60 9.93 8.19
CA PHE A 244 14.41 9.66 7.40
C PHE A 244 13.82 8.29 7.74
N ARG A 245 14.67 7.27 7.95
CA ARG A 245 14.26 5.91 8.39
C ARG A 245 13.42 5.99 9.66
N LYS A 246 13.87 6.75 10.65
CA LYS A 246 13.12 6.96 11.90
C LYS A 246 11.73 7.56 11.63
N LEU A 247 11.65 8.61 10.82
CA LEU A 247 10.36 9.23 10.48
C LEU A 247 9.45 8.26 9.72
N ALA A 248 9.99 7.51 8.76
CA ALA A 248 9.25 6.52 7.99
C ALA A 248 8.69 5.41 8.89
N LEU A 249 9.50 4.87 9.82
CA LEU A 249 9.07 3.86 10.78
C LEU A 249 7.96 4.38 11.71
N GLN A 250 8.04 5.64 12.14
CA GLN A 250 6.96 6.28 12.91
C GLN A 250 5.66 6.39 12.09
N HIS A 251 5.76 6.65 10.79
CA HIS A 251 4.60 6.66 9.90
C HIS A 251 4.04 5.26 9.66
N TYR A 252 4.88 4.22 9.53
CA TYR A 252 4.41 2.83 9.48
C TYR A 252 3.62 2.46 10.73
N ASP A 253 4.11 2.86 11.90
CA ASP A 253 3.43 2.61 13.18
C ASP A 253 2.08 3.33 13.27
N ALA A 254 2.05 4.61 12.92
CA ALA A 254 0.82 5.39 12.87
C ALA A 254 -0.18 4.80 11.86
N PHE A 255 0.32 4.43 10.67
CA PHE A 255 -0.49 3.85 9.63
C PHE A 255 -1.03 2.48 10.01
N ARG A 256 -0.26 1.66 10.72
CA ARG A 256 -0.73 0.37 11.26
C ARG A 256 -1.93 0.55 12.17
N THR A 257 -1.88 1.52 13.08
CA THR A 257 -3.02 1.83 13.98
C THR A 257 -4.26 2.22 13.17
N VAL A 258 -4.09 3.09 12.17
CA VAL A 258 -5.19 3.48 11.28
C VAL A 258 -5.70 2.27 10.48
N ALA A 259 -4.83 1.49 9.85
CA ALA A 259 -5.18 0.33 9.05
C ALA A 259 -5.97 -0.70 9.87
N LYS A 260 -5.53 -1.01 11.10
CA LYS A 260 -6.26 -1.88 12.03
C LYS A 260 -7.69 -1.40 12.28
N SER A 261 -7.89 -0.10 12.47
CA SER A 261 -9.24 0.46 12.64
C SER A 261 -10.13 0.25 11.40
N LEU A 262 -9.54 0.31 10.19
CA LEU A 262 -10.25 0.02 8.95
C LEU A 262 -10.59 -1.47 8.81
N TRP A 263 -9.69 -2.36 9.25
CA TRP A 263 -9.90 -3.81 9.22
C TRP A 263 -11.05 -4.27 10.12
N CYS A 264 -11.26 -3.60 11.26
CA CYS A 264 -12.39 -3.90 12.15
C CYS A 264 -13.76 -3.75 11.46
N ASN A 265 -13.86 -2.93 10.41
CA ASN A 265 -15.09 -2.79 9.62
C ASN A 265 -15.21 -3.88 8.55
N LEU A 266 -14.10 -4.52 8.17
CA LEU A 266 -14.05 -5.56 7.14
C LEU A 266 -14.29 -6.96 7.71
N LEU A 267 -13.74 -7.24 8.89
CA LEU A 267 -13.78 -8.55 9.52
C LEU A 267 -15.08 -8.74 10.32
N PRO A 268 -15.71 -9.93 10.28
CA PRO A 268 -16.82 -10.26 11.17
C PRO A 268 -16.41 -10.10 12.64
N ARG A 269 -17.34 -9.68 13.51
CA ARG A 269 -17.09 -9.51 14.95
C ARG A 269 -16.85 -10.83 15.72
N GLU A 270 -16.92 -11.96 15.04
CA GLU A 270 -16.58 -13.27 15.59
C GLU A 270 -15.10 -13.55 15.32
N ASN A 271 -14.22 -12.98 16.15
CA ASN A 271 -12.79 -13.31 16.38
C ASN A 271 -12.00 -12.10 16.94
N GLN A 272 -12.62 -11.27 17.78
CA GLN A 272 -11.90 -10.33 18.65
C GLN A 272 -11.72 -10.93 20.03
#